data_AF-A0A842L8S6-F1
#
_entry.id   AF-A0A842L8S6-F1
#
_cell.length_a   1.000
_cell.length_b   1.000
_cell.length_c   1.000
_cell.angle_alpha   90.00
_cell.angle_beta   90.00
_cell.angle_gamma   90.00
#
_symmetry.space_group_name_H-M   'P 1'
#
loop_
_entity.id
_entity.type
_entity.pdbx_description
1 polymer ?
#
loop_
_entity_poly.entity_id
_entity_poly.type
_entity_poly.pdbx_seq_one_letter_code
_entity_poly.pdbx_strand_id
1 'polypeptide(L)'
;MSRILKFFLFLILFMVFFEAGVISSYTLVTSQPPNVKKLIDTQLEILSSYLKIGKEIIGPKPETVNITNKMEVAETLQKKAQVDGVELETLNATTFEDLEKGRVNVNITAVAYRENITESTGQIVIRPTAQFMITATAVATVEDDKIKVDVGTIKILSVIRIY
;
A
#
# COMPACT_ATOMS: atom_id res chain seq x y z
N MET A 1 19.30 38.48 -33.14
CA MET A 1 18.42 37.39 -32.63
C MET A 1 18.23 37.59 -31.13
N SER A 2 16.98 37.75 -30.66
CA SER A 2 16.68 38.01 -29.25
C SER A 2 17.22 36.89 -28.34
N ARG A 3 17.74 37.23 -27.16
CA ARG A 3 18.26 36.25 -26.19
C ARG A 3 17.19 35.23 -25.79
N ILE A 4 15.94 35.67 -25.69
CA ILE A 4 14.76 34.81 -25.47
C ILE A 4 14.58 33.80 -26.60
N LEU A 5 14.74 34.24 -27.86
CA LEU A 5 14.54 33.37 -29.02
C LEU A 5 15.62 32.29 -29.10
N LYS A 6 16.86 32.62 -28.74
CA LYS A 6 17.96 31.64 -28.65
C LYS A 6 17.69 30.61 -27.55
N PHE A 7 17.11 31.01 -26.43
CA PHE A 7 16.75 30.11 -25.33
C PHE A 7 15.66 29.10 -25.75
N PHE A 8 14.57 29.57 -26.38
CA PHE A 8 13.52 28.67 -26.88
C PHE A 8 14.03 27.72 -27.97
N LEU A 9 14.87 28.23 -28.88
CA LEU A 9 15.49 27.39 -29.91
C LEU A 9 16.38 26.31 -29.29
N PHE A 10 17.16 26.66 -28.28
CA PHE A 10 17.98 25.71 -27.53
C PHE A 10 17.13 24.67 -26.79
N LEU A 11 16.02 25.08 -26.17
CA LEU A 11 15.12 24.17 -25.45
C LEU A 11 14.48 23.13 -26.39
N ILE A 12 14.01 23.57 -27.56
CA ILE A 12 13.42 22.68 -28.57
C ILE A 12 14.49 21.70 -29.10
N LEU A 13 15.68 22.20 -29.40
CA LEU A 13 16.80 21.38 -29.86
C LEU A 13 17.18 20.33 -28.80
N PHE A 14 17.24 20.74 -27.53
CA PHE A 14 17.49 19.85 -26.41
C PHE A 14 16.44 18.74 -26.30
N MET A 15 15.15 19.05 -26.41
CA MET A 15 14.08 18.04 -26.39
C MET A 15 14.26 17.00 -27.50
N VAL A 16 14.57 17.43 -28.73
CA VAL A 16 14.76 16.53 -29.88
C VAL A 16 15.96 15.60 -29.66
N PHE A 17 17.10 16.14 -29.21
CA PHE A 17 18.28 15.32 -28.92
C PHE A 17 18.10 14.43 -27.70
N PHE A 18 17.34 14.87 -26.70
CA PHE A 18 17.03 14.09 -25.51
C PHE A 18 16.22 12.83 -25.87
N GLU A 19 15.15 12.97 -26.66
CA GLU A 19 14.35 11.83 -27.12
C GLU A 19 15.18 10.85 -27.95
N ALA A 20 16.01 11.34 -28.88
CA ALA A 20 16.92 10.50 -29.67
C ALA A 20 17.96 9.77 -28.79
N GLY A 21 18.44 10.44 -27.73
CA GLY A 21 19.34 9.85 -26.73
C GLY A 21 18.68 8.72 -25.94
N VAL A 22 17.44 8.93 -25.47
CA VAL A 22 16.69 7.91 -24.73
C VAL A 22 16.42 6.69 -25.62
N ILE A 23 15.97 6.91 -26.85
CA ILE A 23 15.72 5.83 -27.82
C ILE A 23 17.00 5.04 -28.11
N SER A 24 18.13 5.72 -28.35
CA SER A 24 19.41 5.05 -28.62
C SER A 24 19.99 4.31 -27.42
N SER A 25 19.80 4.81 -26.20
CA SER A 25 20.20 4.09 -24.98
C SER A 25 19.38 2.81 -24.79
N TYR A 26 18.09 2.84 -25.11
CA TYR A 26 17.20 1.69 -25.00
C TYR A 26 17.57 0.59 -26.01
N THR A 27 17.90 0.96 -27.25
CA THR A 27 18.34 -0.03 -28.26
C THR A 27 19.69 -0.65 -27.92
N LEU A 28 20.63 0.14 -27.39
CA LEU A 28 21.96 -0.34 -27.04
C LEU A 28 21.92 -1.35 -25.88
N VAL A 29 21.05 -1.15 -24.89
CA VAL A 29 20.92 -2.04 -23.73
C VAL A 29 20.06 -3.26 -24.04
N THR A 30 19.04 -3.15 -24.89
CA THR A 30 18.06 -4.23 -25.09
C THR A 30 18.25 -5.04 -26.37
N SER A 31 19.11 -4.59 -27.30
CA SER A 31 19.34 -5.20 -28.63
C SER A 31 18.05 -5.46 -29.45
N GLN A 32 16.95 -4.79 -29.10
CA GLN A 32 15.66 -4.88 -29.77
C GLN A 32 15.33 -3.53 -30.43
N PRO A 33 14.58 -3.52 -31.55
CA PRO A 33 14.15 -2.28 -32.18
C PRO A 33 13.31 -1.45 -31.20
N PRO A 34 13.56 -0.13 -31.10
CA PRO A 34 12.99 0.69 -30.04
C PRO A 34 11.49 0.89 -30.28
N ASN A 35 10.68 0.54 -29.29
CA ASN A 35 9.25 0.83 -29.32
C ASN A 35 9.01 2.27 -28.86
N VAL A 36 9.15 3.20 -29.81
CA VAL A 36 8.98 4.65 -29.63
C VAL A 36 7.68 5.02 -28.92
N LYS A 37 6.59 4.31 -29.22
CA LYS A 37 5.28 4.58 -28.59
C LYS A 37 5.32 4.31 -27.09
N LYS A 38 5.88 3.17 -26.67
CA LYS A 38 5.99 2.79 -25.25
C LYS A 38 6.89 3.75 -24.46
N LEU A 39 7.95 4.27 -25.07
CA LEU A 39 8.86 5.23 -24.44
C LEU A 39 8.19 6.60 -24.25
N ILE A 40 7.41 7.06 -25.23
CA ILE A 40 6.63 8.31 -25.11
C ILE A 40 5.54 8.14 -24.04
N ASP A 41 4.81 7.03 -24.03
CA ASP A 41 3.75 6.77 -23.06
C ASP A 41 4.31 6.74 -21.62
N THR A 42 5.47 6.12 -21.40
CA THR A 42 6.14 6.09 -20.09
C THR A 42 6.63 7.48 -19.66
N GLN A 43 7.16 8.28 -20.60
CA GLN A 43 7.57 9.65 -20.31
C GLN A 43 6.37 10.56 -20.04
N LEU A 44 5.25 10.38 -20.72
CA LEU A 44 4.01 11.11 -20.49
C LEU A 44 3.40 10.74 -19.13
N GLU A 45 3.48 9.47 -18.72
CA GLU A 45 3.09 9.00 -17.39
C GLU A 45 3.95 9.64 -16.30
N ILE A 46 5.28 9.66 -16.47
CA ILE A 46 6.22 10.31 -15.54
C ILE A 46 5.94 11.82 -15.46
N LEU A 47 5.82 12.51 -16.60
CA LEU A 47 5.49 13.94 -16.64
C LEU A 47 4.12 14.23 -16.02
N SER A 48 3.12 13.37 -16.24
CA SER A 48 1.82 13.49 -15.60
C SER A 48 1.92 13.29 -14.09
N SER A 49 2.82 12.42 -13.61
CA SER A 49 3.04 12.19 -12.18
C SER A 49 3.67 13.41 -11.48
N TYR A 50 4.60 14.08 -12.16
CA TYR A 50 5.22 15.31 -11.66
C TYR A 50 4.34 16.55 -11.82
N LEU A 51 3.47 16.61 -12.83
CA LEU A 51 2.49 17.68 -13.01
C LEU A 51 1.27 17.53 -12.09
N LYS A 52 1.09 16.36 -11.45
CA LYS A 52 0.06 16.08 -10.43
C LYS A 52 0.44 16.54 -9.02
N ILE A 53 1.47 17.37 -8.83
CA ILE A 53 1.72 18.09 -7.57
C ILE A 53 0.62 19.16 -7.42
N GLY A 54 -0.59 18.74 -7.04
CA GLY A 54 -1.75 19.61 -6.85
C GLY A 54 -3.11 18.99 -7.17
N LYS A 55 -3.17 17.79 -7.76
CA LYS A 55 -4.42 17.03 -7.93
C LYS A 55 -4.28 15.69 -7.24
N GLU A 56 -5.17 15.45 -6.28
CA GLU A 56 -5.31 14.18 -5.58
C GLU A 56 -5.14 13.02 -6.58
N ILE A 57 -4.28 12.08 -6.20
CA ILE A 57 -4.12 10.77 -6.83
C ILE A 57 -5.51 10.20 -7.08
N ILE A 58 -5.98 10.28 -8.32
CA ILE A 58 -7.23 9.65 -8.80
C ILE A 58 -6.94 8.15 -8.94
N GLY A 59 -6.73 7.49 -7.81
CA GLY A 59 -7.02 6.07 -7.64
C GLY A 59 -8.26 5.96 -6.76
N PRO A 60 -8.98 4.83 -6.75
CA PRO A 60 -10.00 4.60 -5.74
C PRO A 60 -9.34 4.79 -4.37
N LYS A 61 -9.78 5.79 -3.61
CA LYS A 61 -9.32 5.98 -2.23
C LYS A 61 -9.82 4.75 -1.45
N PRO A 62 -8.96 4.07 -0.68
CA PRO A 62 -9.41 2.96 0.12
C PRO A 62 -10.41 3.48 1.16
N GLU A 63 -11.65 2.98 1.09
CA GLU A 63 -12.66 3.32 2.09
C GLU A 63 -12.40 2.51 3.35
N THR A 64 -12.42 3.20 4.49
CA THR A 64 -12.33 2.56 5.80
C THR A 64 -13.70 2.03 6.17
N VAL A 65 -13.76 0.74 6.48
CA VAL A 65 -15.02 0.04 6.72
C VAL A 65 -15.00 -0.57 8.12
N ASN A 66 -16.13 -0.43 8.81
CA ASN A 66 -16.27 -0.93 10.17
C ASN A 66 -16.50 -2.45 10.18
N ILE A 67 -15.70 -3.16 10.96
CA ILE A 67 -15.81 -4.61 11.13
C ILE A 67 -16.78 -4.92 12.26
N THR A 68 -17.75 -5.79 12.00
CA THR A 68 -18.71 -6.26 13.02
C THR A 68 -18.10 -7.33 13.93
N ASN A 69 -17.28 -8.23 13.38
CA ASN A 69 -16.67 -9.35 14.11
C ASN A 69 -15.21 -9.11 14.54
N LYS A 70 -14.91 -7.96 15.15
CA LYS A 70 -13.54 -7.57 15.55
C LYS A 70 -12.83 -8.62 16.42
N MET A 71 -13.55 -9.24 17.36
CA MET A 71 -13.00 -10.21 18.30
C MET A 71 -12.51 -11.50 17.62
N GLU A 72 -13.32 -12.07 16.73
CA GLU A 72 -12.97 -13.29 15.97
C GLU A 72 -11.79 -13.05 15.02
N VAL A 73 -11.76 -11.87 14.39
CA VAL A 73 -10.66 -11.45 13.51
C VAL A 73 -9.38 -11.30 14.31
N ALA A 74 -9.43 -10.65 15.47
CA ALA A 74 -8.26 -10.47 16.34
C ALA A 74 -7.70 -11.80 16.85
N GLU A 75 -8.55 -12.73 17.30
CA GLU A 75 -8.13 -14.06 17.74
C GLU A 75 -7.47 -14.85 16.59
N THR A 76 -8.01 -14.74 15.38
CA THR A 76 -7.45 -15.41 14.21
C THR A 76 -6.11 -14.79 13.80
N LEU A 77 -5.99 -13.47 13.86
CA LEU A 77 -4.74 -12.74 13.61
C LEU A 77 -3.69 -13.10 14.66
N GLN A 78 -4.06 -13.20 15.94
CA GLN A 78 -3.18 -13.61 17.03
C GLN A 78 -2.58 -15.00 16.76
N LYS A 79 -3.44 -15.98 16.45
CA LYS A 79 -3.03 -17.36 16.14
C LYS A 79 -2.13 -17.44 14.91
N LYS A 80 -2.47 -16.72 13.83
CA LYS A 80 -1.71 -16.75 12.56
C LYS A 80 -0.38 -15.98 12.62
N ALA A 81 -0.34 -14.87 13.37
CA ALA A 81 0.85 -14.02 13.49
C ALA A 81 1.79 -14.45 14.62
N GLN A 82 1.41 -15.43 15.46
CA GLN A 82 2.22 -15.91 16.58
C GLN A 82 2.63 -14.78 17.54
N VAL A 83 1.64 -13.98 17.93
CA VAL A 83 1.74 -12.86 18.87
C VAL A 83 0.89 -13.16 20.11
N ASP A 84 1.19 -12.52 21.24
CA ASP A 84 0.50 -12.79 22.51
C ASP A 84 -0.83 -12.06 22.61
N GLY A 85 -1.00 -10.97 21.86
CA GLY A 85 -2.28 -10.27 21.77
C GLY A 85 -2.35 -9.31 20.59
N VAL A 86 -3.58 -8.93 20.23
CA VAL A 86 -3.90 -7.95 19.18
C VAL A 86 -4.82 -6.90 19.78
N GLU A 87 -4.53 -5.62 19.55
CA GLU A 87 -5.29 -4.51 20.09
C GLU A 87 -6.51 -4.19 19.21
N LEU A 88 -7.71 -4.42 19.75
CA LEU A 88 -8.99 -4.29 19.02
C LEU A 88 -9.27 -2.85 18.53
N GLU A 89 -8.82 -1.85 19.27
CA GLU A 89 -9.03 -0.43 18.92
C GLU A 89 -8.22 -0.01 17.69
N THR A 90 -7.09 -0.67 17.46
CA THR A 90 -6.21 -0.40 16.30
C THR A 90 -6.61 -1.19 15.05
N LEU A 91 -7.61 -2.06 15.17
CA LEU A 91 -8.04 -2.96 14.11
C LEU A 91 -8.90 -2.19 13.10
N ASN A 92 -8.31 -1.91 11.95
CA ASN A 92 -8.94 -1.23 10.83
C ASN A 92 -9.00 -2.13 9.61
N ALA A 93 -10.09 -2.03 8.84
CA ALA A 93 -10.18 -2.61 7.51
C ALA A 93 -10.38 -1.53 6.47
N THR A 94 -9.73 -1.74 5.33
CA THR A 94 -9.81 -0.87 4.16
C THR A 94 -10.11 -1.69 2.92
N THR A 95 -10.98 -1.18 2.04
CA THR A 95 -11.32 -1.81 0.76
C THR A 95 -11.13 -0.83 -0.38
N PHE A 96 -10.74 -1.35 -1.54
CA PHE A 96 -10.74 -0.61 -2.80
C PHE A 96 -11.95 -0.98 -3.69
N GLU A 97 -12.75 -1.96 -3.24
CA GLU A 97 -13.90 -2.48 -3.97
C GLU A 97 -15.21 -1.88 -3.43
N ASP A 98 -16.13 -1.59 -4.36
CA ASP A 98 -17.47 -1.09 -4.01
C ASP A 98 -18.24 -2.08 -3.13
N LEU A 99 -18.81 -1.56 -2.04
CA LEU A 99 -19.55 -2.33 -1.04
C LEU A 99 -20.85 -2.96 -1.58
N GLU A 100 -21.33 -2.51 -2.74
CA GLU A 100 -22.53 -3.05 -3.40
C GLU A 100 -22.35 -4.49 -3.93
N LYS A 101 -21.11 -4.97 -4.06
CA LYS A 101 -20.82 -6.31 -4.62
C LYS A 101 -21.06 -7.46 -3.64
N GLY A 102 -21.46 -7.17 -2.40
CA GLY A 102 -21.81 -8.15 -1.36
C GLY A 102 -20.63 -8.92 -0.77
N ARG A 103 -19.63 -9.30 -1.59
CA ARG A 103 -18.34 -9.84 -1.15
C ARG A 103 -17.22 -8.94 -1.66
N VAL A 104 -16.35 -8.51 -0.74
CA VAL A 104 -15.25 -7.59 -1.04
C VAL A 104 -13.94 -8.06 -0.44
N ASN A 105 -12.83 -7.78 -1.12
CA ASN A 105 -11.49 -7.98 -0.54
C ASN A 105 -11.10 -6.80 0.34
N VAL A 106 -10.70 -7.10 1.57
CA VAL A 106 -10.35 -6.10 2.58
C VAL A 106 -8.90 -6.29 3.03
N ASN A 107 -8.23 -5.17 3.23
CA ASN A 107 -6.92 -5.09 3.87
C ASN A 107 -7.12 -4.70 5.33
N ILE A 108 -6.67 -5.57 6.22
CA ILE A 108 -6.80 -5.42 7.67
C ILE A 108 -5.44 -5.00 8.21
N THR A 109 -5.43 -3.93 9.00
CA THR A 109 -4.27 -3.50 9.76
C THR A 109 -4.60 -3.52 11.25
N ALA A 110 -3.66 -4.02 12.06
CA ALA A 110 -3.81 -4.06 13.50
C ALA A 110 -2.45 -3.99 14.20
N VAL A 111 -2.42 -3.41 15.40
CA VAL A 111 -1.27 -3.46 16.30
C VAL A 111 -1.40 -4.71 17.18
N ALA A 112 -0.30 -5.43 17.30
CA ALA A 112 -0.14 -6.60 18.14
C ALA A 112 1.03 -6.42 19.09
N TYR A 113 1.03 -7.20 20.17
CA TYR A 113 2.07 -7.14 21.17
C TYR A 113 2.54 -8.54 21.57
N ARG A 114 3.79 -8.59 22.03
CA ARG A 114 4.37 -9.74 22.70
C ARG A 114 4.72 -9.35 24.12
N GLU A 115 4.24 -10.13 25.07
CA GLU A 115 4.47 -9.93 26.48
C GLU A 115 5.69 -10.76 26.91
N ASN A 116 6.47 -10.23 27.83
CA ASN A 116 7.46 -11.03 28.53
C ASN A 116 6.98 -11.20 29.97
N ILE A 117 6.76 -12.44 30.38
CA ILE A 117 6.35 -12.76 31.75
C ILE A 117 7.64 -12.94 32.54
N THR A 118 7.97 -11.93 33.34
CA THR A 118 9.09 -12.06 34.28
C THR A 118 8.50 -12.41 35.65
N GLU A 119 8.75 -13.62 36.12
CA GLU A 119 8.39 -14.04 37.47
C GLU A 119 9.49 -13.61 38.44
N SER A 120 9.19 -12.65 39.31
CA SER A 120 10.04 -12.28 40.44
C SER A 120 9.21 -12.39 41.71
N THR A 121 9.56 -13.37 42.56
CA THR A 121 9.08 -13.61 43.93
C THR A 121 7.76 -12.90 44.30
N GLY A 122 6.63 -13.44 43.82
CA GLY A 122 5.28 -13.07 44.26
C GLY A 122 4.57 -12.00 43.44
N GLN A 123 5.23 -11.37 42.45
CA GLN A 123 4.59 -10.41 41.55
C GLN A 123 4.76 -10.83 40.09
N ILE A 124 3.64 -11.08 39.41
CA ILE A 124 3.61 -11.24 37.95
C ILE A 124 3.58 -9.85 37.34
N VAL A 125 4.67 -9.45 36.68
CA VAL A 125 4.75 -8.18 35.96
C VAL A 125 4.65 -8.48 34.47
N ILE A 126 3.48 -8.19 33.89
CA ILE A 126 3.23 -8.29 32.45
C ILE A 126 3.64 -6.97 31.80
N ARG A 127 4.67 -7.01 30.94
CA ARG A 127 5.11 -5.83 30.18
C ARG A 127 5.11 -6.15 28.69
N PRO A 128 4.45 -5.32 27.84
CA PRO A 128 4.60 -5.43 26.40
C PRO A 128 6.06 -5.13 26.06
N THR A 129 6.79 -6.15 25.62
CA THR A 129 8.23 -6.09 25.37
C THR A 129 8.52 -5.74 23.92
N ALA A 130 7.57 -6.04 23.03
CA ALA A 130 7.62 -5.63 21.63
C ALA A 130 6.23 -5.37 21.07
N GLN A 131 6.12 -4.38 20.20
CA GLN A 131 4.93 -4.10 19.42
C GLN A 131 5.16 -4.46 17.95
N PHE A 132 4.13 -4.98 17.32
CA PHE A 132 4.14 -5.41 15.93
C PHE A 132 2.96 -4.80 15.19
N MET A 133 3.18 -4.32 13.97
CA MET A 133 2.13 -3.97 13.04
C MET A 133 1.87 -5.16 12.14
N ILE A 134 0.64 -5.67 12.17
CA ILE A 134 0.17 -6.76 11.33
C ILE A 134 -0.62 -6.16 10.17
N THR A 135 -0.23 -6.54 8.96
CA THR A 135 -1.02 -6.28 7.75
C THR A 135 -1.49 -7.61 7.18
N ALA A 136 -2.79 -7.74 6.96
CA ALA A 136 -3.42 -8.95 6.45
C ALA A 136 -4.43 -8.62 5.36
N THR A 137 -4.75 -9.60 4.51
CA THR A 137 -5.84 -9.53 3.54
C THR A 137 -6.86 -10.61 3.82
N ALA A 138 -8.14 -10.31 3.62
CA ALA A 138 -9.24 -11.25 3.83
C ALA A 138 -10.41 -10.92 2.90
N VAL A 139 -11.30 -11.89 2.72
CA VAL A 139 -12.60 -11.66 2.08
C VAL A 139 -13.61 -11.32 3.16
N ALA A 140 -14.40 -10.27 2.95
CA ALA A 140 -15.48 -9.89 3.84
C ALA A 140 -16.82 -9.86 3.10
N THR A 141 -17.89 -10.12 3.85
CA THR A 141 -19.27 -9.98 3.38
C THR A 141 -19.83 -8.66 3.90
N VAL A 142 -20.51 -7.91 3.05
CA VAL A 142 -21.11 -6.62 3.39
C VAL A 142 -22.52 -6.85 3.96
N GLU A 143 -22.76 -6.34 5.17
CA GLU A 143 -24.05 -6.35 5.86
C GLU A 143 -24.33 -4.92 6.36
N ASP A 144 -25.30 -4.22 5.77
CA ASP A 144 -25.75 -2.87 6.18
C ASP A 144 -24.61 -1.86 6.44
N ASP A 145 -23.79 -1.57 5.42
CA ASP A 145 -22.60 -0.69 5.46
C ASP A 145 -21.49 -1.12 6.45
N LYS A 146 -21.63 -2.30 7.07
CA LYS A 146 -20.58 -2.93 7.88
C LYS A 146 -20.07 -4.15 7.15
N ILE A 147 -18.84 -4.55 7.52
CA ILE A 147 -18.24 -5.75 6.95
C ILE A 147 -18.11 -6.83 8.02
N LYS A 148 -18.45 -8.06 7.62
CA LYS A 148 -18.17 -9.27 8.36
C LYS A 148 -17.04 -10.01 7.68
N VAL A 149 -15.87 -10.04 8.33
CA VAL A 149 -14.66 -10.66 7.78
C VAL A 149 -14.76 -12.18 7.91
N ASP A 150 -14.51 -12.89 6.82
CA ASP A 150 -14.41 -14.35 6.84
C ASP A 150 -13.03 -14.77 7.37
N VAL A 151 -13.00 -15.22 8.63
CA VAL A 151 -11.79 -15.63 9.34
C VAL A 151 -11.00 -16.74 8.64
N GLY A 152 -11.65 -17.59 7.85
CA GLY A 152 -10.99 -18.67 7.10
C GLY A 152 -10.12 -18.15 5.96
N THR A 153 -10.43 -16.95 5.45
CA THR A 153 -9.75 -16.35 4.30
C THR A 153 -8.60 -15.42 4.68
N ILE A 154 -8.39 -15.18 5.98
CA ILE A 154 -7.34 -14.29 6.48
C ILE A 154 -5.95 -14.82 6.09
N LYS A 155 -5.21 -14.00 5.36
CA LYS A 155 -3.80 -14.19 4.99
C LYS A 155 -2.96 -13.04 5.54
N ILE A 156 -1.97 -13.37 6.36
CA ILE A 156 -0.98 -12.40 6.83
C ILE A 156 -0.08 -12.01 5.65
N LEU A 157 0.00 -10.72 5.33
CA LEU A 157 0.91 -10.19 4.33
C LEU A 157 2.26 -9.86 4.96
N SER A 158 2.23 -9.20 6.12
CA SER A 158 3.44 -8.83 6.86
C SER A 158 3.19 -8.68 8.35
N VAL A 159 4.24 -8.92 9.12
CA VAL A 159 4.33 -8.61 10.56
C VAL A 159 5.62 -7.83 10.77
N ILE A 160 5.50 -6.55 11.09
CA ILE A 160 6.64 -5.63 11.19
C ILE A 160 6.77 -5.20 12.64
N ARG A 161 7.96 -5.34 13.24
CA ARG A 161 8.22 -4.82 14.59
C ARG A 161 8.29 -3.30 14.54
N ILE A 162 7.54 -2.62 15.42
CA ILE A 162 7.50 -1.16 15.55
C ILE A 162 8.20 -0.68 16.82
N TYR A 163 8.24 -1.50 17.88
CA TYR A 163 8.98 -1.22 19.12
C TYR A 163 9.51 -2.52 19.73
#